data_AF-A0A8T1KEN6-F1
#
_entry.id   AF-A0A8T1KEN6-F1
#
_cell.length_a   1.000
_cell.length_b   1.000
_cell.length_c   1.000
_cell.angle_alpha   90.00
_cell.angle_beta   90.00
_cell.angle_gamma   90.00
#
_symmetry.space_group_name_H-M   'P 1'
#
loop_
_entity.id
_entity.type
_entity.pdbx_description
1 polymer ?
#
loop_
_entity_poly.entity_id
_entity_poly.type
_entity_poly.pdbx_seq_one_letter_code
_entity_poly.pdbx_strand_id
1 'polypeptide(L)' 'MAAKVYAHGGQYRTVAELEEAVLAAWDAIGQAYLIKLVESMPLRCLAVIKQKGGLTKN' A
#
# COMPACT_ATOMS: atom_id res chain seq x y z
N MET A 1 0.62 -1.88 3.86
CA MET A 1 -0.48 -1.72 4.84
C MET A 1 -0.58 -2.92 5.78
N ALA A 2 -0.76 -4.15 5.29
CA ALA A 2 -0.78 -5.35 6.16
C ALA A 2 0.46 -5.48 7.06
N ALA A 3 1.66 -5.22 6.53
CA ALA A 3 2.90 -5.22 7.32
C ALA A 3 2.94 -4.16 8.44
N LYS A 4 2.16 -3.07 8.32
CA LYS A 4 2.02 -2.04 9.36
C LYS A 4 1.00 -2.45 10.42
N VAL A 5 -0.13 -3.00 10.00
CA VAL A 5 -1.20 -3.49 10.89
C VAL A 5 -0.72 -4.69 11.70
N TYR A 6 0.01 -5.63 11.11
CA TYR A 6 0.53 -6.82 11.81
C TYR A 6 2.02 -6.69 12.17
N ALA A 7 2.51 -5.45 12.33
CA ALA A 7 3.91 -5.21 12.67
C ALA A 7 4.28 -5.97 13.96
N HIS A 8 5.52 -6.46 14.03
CA HIS A 8 6.05 -7.19 15.19
C HIS A 8 5.28 -8.48 15.55
N GLY A 9 4.54 -9.07 14.60
CA GLY A 9 3.73 -10.26 14.86
C GLY A 9 2.48 -9.99 15.70
N GLY A 10 2.05 -8.72 15.76
CA GLY A 10 0.84 -8.33 16.48
C GLY A 10 -0.38 -9.12 16.00
N GLN A 11 -1.15 -9.65 16.94
CA GLN A 11 -2.45 -10.28 16.69
C GLN A 11 -3.49 -9.53 17.51
N TYR A 12 -4.69 -9.41 16.95
CA TYR A 12 -5.81 -8.72 17.58
C TYR A 12 -6.76 -9.74 18.19
N ARG A 13 -7.23 -9.49 19.40
CA ARG A 13 -8.13 -10.42 20.12
C ARG A 13 -9.58 -10.26 19.66
N THR A 14 -9.93 -9.09 19.16
CA THR A 14 -11.27 -8.78 18.66
C THR A 14 -11.22 -8.10 17.30
N VAL A 15 -12.33 -8.16 16.57
CA VAL A 15 -12.48 -7.44 15.30
C VAL A 15 -12.39 -5.93 15.50
N ALA A 16 -12.93 -5.40 16.60
CA ALA A 16 -12.89 -3.97 16.91
C ALA A 16 -11.46 -3.44 17.06
N GLU A 17 -10.58 -4.19 17.73
CA GLU A 17 -9.17 -3.83 17.86
C GLU A 17 -8.44 -3.84 16.50
N LEU A 18 -8.76 -4.80 15.64
CA LEU A 18 -8.21 -4.87 14.28
C LEU A 18 -8.69 -3.68 13.44
N GLU A 19 -9.96 -3.32 13.52
CA GLU A 19 -10.53 -2.17 12.80
C GLU A 19 -9.84 -0.88 13.22
N GLU A 20 -9.67 -0.64 14.52
CA GLU A 20 -8.97 0.53 15.05
C GLU A 20 -7.52 0.58 14.53
N ALA A 21 -6.81 -0.55 14.54
CA ALA A 21 -5.44 -0.60 14.03
C ALA A 21 -5.33 -0.38 12.52
N VAL A 22 -6.32 -0.84 11.74
CA VAL A 22 -6.39 -0.59 10.29
C VAL A 22 -6.60 0.90 10.02
N LEU A 23 -7.51 1.55 10.76
CA LEU A 23 -7.76 2.99 10.64
C LEU A 23 -6.53 3.80 11.05
N ALA A 24 -5.91 3.48 12.17
CA ALA A 24 -4.67 4.14 12.61
C ALA A 24 -3.54 3.97 11.59
N ALA A 25 -3.40 2.77 11.00
CA ALA A 25 -2.40 2.52 9.96
C ALA A 25 -2.70 3.28 8.66
N TRP A 26 -3.97 3.51 8.34
CA TRP A 26 -4.40 4.32 7.20
C TRP A 26 -4.08 5.80 7.43
N ASP A 27 -4.46 6.35 8.59
CA ASP A 27 -4.24 7.76 8.93
C ASP A 27 -2.75 8.11 9.04
N ALA A 28 -1.90 7.13 9.37
CA ALA A 28 -0.45 7.29 9.36
C ALA A 28 0.17 7.40 7.94
N ILE A 29 -0.60 7.12 6.87
CA ILE A 29 -0.11 7.27 5.49
C ILE A 29 -0.11 8.76 5.12
N GLY A 30 1.07 9.35 5.09
CA GLY A 30 1.22 10.75 4.71
C GLY A 30 0.87 11.02 3.24
N GLN A 31 0.27 12.18 2.98
CA GLN A 31 -0.10 12.65 1.63
C GLN A 31 1.06 12.59 0.63
N ALA A 32 2.29 12.91 1.07
CA ALA A 32 3.48 12.86 0.22
C ALA A 32 3.77 11.46 -0.35
N TYR A 33 3.42 10.40 0.38
CA TYR A 33 3.56 9.02 -0.12
C TYR A 33 2.54 8.74 -1.23
N LEU A 34 1.29 9.18 -1.04
CA LEU A 34 0.23 9.04 -2.04
C LEU A 34 0.56 9.80 -3.32
N ILE A 35 1.06 11.03 -3.20
CA ILE A 35 1.50 11.85 -4.34
C ILE A 35 2.60 11.12 -5.13
N LYS A 36 3.64 10.62 -4.46
CA LYS A 36 4.72 9.85 -5.11
C LYS A 36 4.19 8.63 -5.86
N LEU A 37 3.19 7.94 -5.31
CA LEU A 37 2.58 6.79 -5.97
C LEU A 37 1.87 7.20 -7.26
N VAL A 38 1.10 8.29 -7.24
CA VAL A 38 0.44 8.84 -8.44
C VAL A 38 1.47 9.30 -9.47
N GLU A 39 2.50 10.02 -9.03
CA GLU A 39 3.59 10.50 -9.89
C GLU A 39 4.35 9.34 -10.56
N SER A 40 4.38 8.15 -9.95
CA SER A 40 5.01 6.97 -10.54
C SER A 40 4.16 6.28 -11.63
N MET A 41 2.86 6.59 -11.75
CA MET A 41 1.94 5.92 -12.69
C MET A 41 2.40 5.97 -14.16
N PRO A 42 2.86 7.11 -14.71
CA PRO A 42 3.28 7.18 -16.11
C PRO A 42 4.43 6.21 -16.43
N LEU A 43 5.38 6.03 -15.50
CA LEU A 43 6.50 5.11 -15.66
C LEU A 43 6.03 3.65 -15.68
N ARG A 44 5.04 3.30 -14.85
CA ARG A 44 4.43 1.96 -14.87
C ARG A 44 3.68 1.69 -16.18
N CYS A 45 2.94 2.66 -16.70
CA CYS A 45 2.31 2.56 -18.02
C CYS A 45 3.35 2.34 -19.13
N LEU A 46 4.46 3.09 -19.11
CA LEU A 46 5.55 2.91 -20.06
C LEU A 46 6.18 1.50 -19.96
N ALA A 47 6.32 0.96 -18.74
CA ALA A 47 6.82 -0.39 -18.54
C ALA A 47 5.89 -1.45 -19.18
N VAL A 48 4.57 -1.29 -19.08
CA VAL A 48 3.59 -2.19 -19.70
C VAL A 48 3.71 -2.16 -21.23
N ILE A 49 3.87 -0.96 -21.81
CA ILE A 49 4.07 -0.80 -23.25
C ILE A 49 5.34 -1.53 -23.70
N LYS A 50 6.46 -1.33 -22.99
CA LYS A 50 7.73 -2.02 -23.27
C LYS A 50 7.60 -3.54 -23.16
N GLN A 51 6.76 -4.00 -22.24
CA GLN A 51 6.46 -5.42 -22.05
C GLN A 51 5.37 -5.95 -23.00
N LYS A 52 4.93 -5.17 -23.99
CA LYS A 52 3.89 -5.53 -24.96
C LYS A 52 2.59 -6.00 -24.27
N GLY A 53 2.21 -5.32 -23.19
CA GLY A 53 1.01 -5.64 -22.41
C GLY A 53 1.20 -6.73 -21.35
N GLY A 54 2.40 -7.30 -21.22
CA GLY A 54 2.70 -8.28 -20.16
C GLY A 54 2.89 -7.66 -18.78
N LEU A 55 3.02 -8.53 -17.78
CA LEU A 55 3.21 -8.14 -16.37
C LEU A 55 4.48 -7.32 -16.18
N THR A 56 4.34 -6.24 -15.41
CA THR A 56 5.47 -5.40 -14.98
C THR A 56 5.84 -5.73 -13.54
N LYS A 57 7.07 -5.42 -13.13
CA LYS A 57 7.50 -5.63 -11.74
C LYS A 57 6.63 -4.80 -10.79
N ASN A 58 6.20 -5.43 -9.70
CA ASN A 58 5.54 -4.76 -8.58
C ASN A 58 6.55 -3.96 -7.76
#